data_AF-A0A351ZWX5-F1
#
_entry.id   AF-A0A351ZWX5-F1
#
_cell.length_a   1.000
_cell.length_b   1.000
_cell.length_c   1.000
_cell.angle_alpha   90.00
_cell.angle_beta   90.00
_cell.angle_gamma   90.00
#
_symmetry.space_group_name_H-M   'P 1'
#
loop_
_entity.id
_entity.type
_entity.pdbx_description
1 polymer ?
#
loop_
_entity_poly.entity_id
_entity_poly.type
_entity_poly.pdbx_seq_one_letter_code
_entity_poly.pdbx_strand_id
1 'polypeptide(L)' 'MENEYNEKIRLERLPYTRLRWIMGQARPSTSAPEMLADQDRPDVQFKSDWELDYTIQRSEGLELSEKPPV' A
#
# COMPACT_ATOMS: atom_id res chain seq x y z
N MET A 1 -4.13 -5.74 -22.50
CA MET A 1 -4.44 -4.41 -23.06
C MET A 1 -4.17 -4.33 -24.55
N GLU A 2 -2.97 -4.64 -25.05
CA GLU A 2 -2.72 -4.53 -26.51
C GLU A 2 -3.62 -5.44 -27.36
N ASN A 3 -3.79 -6.71 -27.02
CA ASN A 3 -4.62 -7.61 -27.85
C ASN A 3 -6.14 -7.35 -27.75
N GLU A 4 -6.62 -6.91 -26.58
CA GLU A 4 -8.06 -6.72 -26.33
C GLU A 4 -8.52 -5.27 -26.58
N TYR A 5 -7.63 -4.30 -26.39
CA TYR A 5 -7.93 -2.87 -26.43
C TYR A 5 -7.02 -2.10 -27.40
N ASN A 6 -6.08 -2.76 -28.08
CA ASN A 6 -5.09 -2.13 -28.96
C ASN A 6 -4.23 -1.04 -28.27
N GLU A 7 -4.10 -1.15 -26.95
CA GLU A 7 -3.39 -0.21 -26.08
C GLU A 7 -1.94 -0.65 -25.79
N LYS A 8 -0.98 0.28 -25.96
CA LYS A 8 0.44 0.06 -25.70
C LYS A 8 0.85 0.61 -24.33
N ILE A 9 1.02 -0.28 -23.36
CA ILE A 9 1.42 0.08 -21.99
C ILE A 9 2.94 0.24 -21.89
N ARG A 10 3.39 1.27 -21.18
CA ARG A 10 4.78 1.39 -20.69
C ARG A 10 4.78 1.25 -19.18
N LEU A 11 5.66 0.40 -18.66
CA LEU A 11 5.81 0.21 -17.23
C LEU A 11 7.00 1.00 -16.71
N GLU A 12 6.81 1.63 -15.56
CA GLU A 12 7.87 2.23 -14.76
C GLU A 12 8.11 1.40 -13.52
N ARG A 13 9.37 1.29 -13.11
CA ARG A 13 9.72 0.49 -11.93
C ARG A 13 9.57 1.35 -10.68
N LEU A 14 8.63 0.95 -9.82
CA LEU A 14 8.48 1.53 -8.49
C LEU A 14 9.35 0.79 -7.46
N PRO A 15 9.76 1.45 -6.36
CA PRO A 15 10.65 0.86 -5.35
C PRO A 15 9.91 -0.02 -4.31
N TYR A 16 8.59 -0.14 -4.41
CA TYR A 16 7.77 -0.84 -3.43
C TYR A 16 7.75 -2.35 -3.70
N THR A 17 7.85 -3.11 -2.63
CA THR A 17 7.88 -4.59 -2.67
C THR A 17 6.81 -5.22 -1.79
N ARG A 18 6.11 -4.40 -0.99
CA ARG A 18 5.06 -4.82 -0.06
C ARG A 18 3.94 -3.80 -0.09
N LEU A 19 2.72 -4.30 0.10
CA LEU A 19 1.52 -3.50 0.28
C LEU A 19 0.77 -4.06 1.49
N ARG A 20 0.16 -3.17 2.28
CA ARG A 20 -0.75 -3.54 3.36
C ARG A 20 -1.99 -2.66 3.32
N TRP A 21 -3.14 -3.28 3.47
CA TRP A 21 -4.41 -2.58 3.67
C TRP A 21 -4.46 -2.02 5.09
N ILE A 22 -4.87 -0.76 5.22
CA ILE A 22 -5.12 -0.17 6.53
C ILE A 22 -6.47 -0.67 7.02
N MET A 23 -6.45 -1.34 8.17
CA MET A 23 -7.63 -1.77 8.88
C MET A 23 -7.97 -0.71 9.93
N GLY A 24 -9.19 -0.17 9.87
CA GLY A 24 -9.65 0.84 10.83
C GLY A 24 -9.29 2.29 10.50
N GLN A 25 -9.26 3.13 11.55
CA GLN A 25 -9.18 4.59 11.43
C GLN A 25 -7.80 5.17 11.74
N ALA A 26 -6.93 4.41 12.41
CA ALA A 26 -5.55 4.83 12.64
C ALA A 26 -4.82 4.98 11.29
N ARG A 27 -3.83 5.88 11.26
CA ARG A 27 -3.05 6.18 10.07
C ARG A 27 -1.56 6.09 10.36
N PRO A 28 -0.76 5.65 9.38
CA PRO A 28 0.67 5.60 9.56
C PRO A 28 1.23 6.99 9.84
N SER A 29 2.31 7.04 10.62
CA SER A 29 3.10 8.27 10.73
C SER A 29 3.58 8.73 9.34
N THR A 30 3.79 10.03 9.18
CA THR A 30 3.99 10.75 7.89
C THR A 30 5.12 10.20 7.00
N SER A 31 5.97 9.32 7.53
CA SER A 31 7.05 8.65 6.80
C SER A 31 6.62 7.49 5.91
N ALA A 32 5.42 6.91 6.09
CA ALA A 32 4.93 5.85 5.21
C ALA A 32 3.89 6.43 4.22
N PRO A 33 4.06 6.25 2.90
CA PRO A 33 3.12 6.77 1.92
C PRO A 33 1.80 6.00 1.99
N GLU A 34 0.77 6.65 2.51
CA GLU A 34 -0.62 6.21 2.36
C GLU A 34 -1.07 6.48 0.92
N MET A 35 -1.67 5.47 0.31
CA MET A 35 -2.20 5.51 -1.05
C MET A 35 -3.67 5.10 -1.02
N LEU A 36 -4.41 5.52 -2.04
CA LEU A 36 -5.77 5.05 -2.31
C LEU A 36 -5.70 4.16 -3.55
N ALA A 37 -5.49 2.86 -3.36
CA ALA A 37 -5.35 1.93 -4.48
C ALA A 37 -6.69 1.54 -5.10
N ASP A 38 -7.54 0.83 -4.34
CA ASP A 38 -8.68 0.09 -4.89
C ASP A 38 -9.98 0.46 -4.17
N GLN A 39 -11.02 0.84 -4.91
CA GLN A 39 -12.35 1.14 -4.37
C GLN A 39 -12.35 2.09 -3.14
N ASP A 40 -11.51 3.12 -3.14
CA ASP A 40 -11.31 4.05 -2.01
C ASP A 40 -10.85 3.40 -0.69
N ARG A 41 -10.26 2.20 -0.77
CA ARG A 41 -9.68 1.51 0.39
C ARG A 41 -8.24 1.97 0.58
N PRO A 42 -7.87 2.48 1.77
CA PRO A 42 -6.53 2.96 2.04
C PRO A 42 -5.54 1.80 2.17
N ASP A 43 -4.39 1.96 1.52
CA ASP A 43 -3.24 1.05 1.60
C ASP A 43 -1.95 1.82 1.88
N VAL A 44 -0.93 1.08 2.32
CA VAL A 44 0.43 1.60 2.54
C VAL A 44 1.42 0.70 1.82
N GLN A 45 2.35 1.33 1.11
CA GLN A 45 3.37 0.62 0.32
C GLN A 45 4.75 0.78 0.95
N PHE A 46 5.48 -0.34 1.08
CA PHE A 46 6.78 -0.38 1.74
C PHE A 46 7.85 -0.92 0.80
N LYS A 47 9.08 -0.43 0.95
CA LYS A 47 10.26 -0.89 0.20
C LYS A 47 10.90 -2.12 0.85
N SER A 48 10.72 -2.30 2.15
CA SER A 48 11.35 -3.37 2.96
C SER A 48 10.49 -3.79 4.15
N ASP A 49 10.79 -4.93 4.76
CA ASP A 49 10.16 -5.36 6.03
C ASP A 49 10.46 -4.37 7.16
N TRP A 50 11.67 -3.82 7.18
CA TRP A 50 12.08 -2.87 8.22
C TRP A 50 11.22 -1.61 8.23
N GLU A 51 10.88 -1.05 7.06
CA GLU A 51 9.98 0.12 6.98
C GLU A 51 8.57 -0.21 7.49
N LEU A 52 8.09 -1.43 7.22
CA LEU A 52 6.79 -1.91 7.71
C LEU A 52 6.80 -2.02 9.24
N ASP A 53 7.79 -2.71 9.82
CA ASP A 53 7.91 -2.89 11.26
C ASP A 53 8.09 -1.54 11.98
N TYR A 54 8.92 -0.67 11.43
CA TYR A 54 9.15 0.69 11.94
C TYR A 54 7.84 1.47 12.02
N THR A 55 7.01 1.39 10.97
CA THR A 55 5.73 2.11 10.88
C THR A 55 4.73 1.60 11.90
N ILE A 56 4.59 0.28 12.07
CA ILE A 56 3.68 -0.32 13.06
C ILE A 56 4.09 0.10 14.48
N GLN A 57 5.38 0.06 14.81
CA GLN A 57 5.88 0.43 16.15
C GLN A 57 5.61 1.88 16.53
N ARG A 58 5.43 2.77 15.55
CA ARG A 58 5.32 4.23 15.75
C ARG A 58 3.95 4.80 15.50
N SER A 59 3.04 3.96 15.01
CA SER A 59 1.68 4.36 14.67
C SER A 59 0.75 3.58 15.59
N GLU A 60 0.45 4.16 16.75
CA GLU A 60 -0.42 3.53 17.74
C GLU A 60 -1.79 3.23 17.14
N GLY A 61 -2.27 1.99 17.33
CA GLY A 61 -3.55 1.54 16.80
C GLY A 61 -3.56 1.26 15.30
N LEU A 62 -2.43 1.37 14.59
CA LEU A 62 -2.35 1.03 13.18
C LEU A 62 -2.44 -0.49 12.99
N GLU A 63 -3.52 -0.92 12.37
CA GLU A 63 -3.73 -2.31 11.99
C GLU A 63 -3.53 -2.46 10.47
N LEU A 64 -2.69 -3.44 10.08
CA LEU A 64 -2.30 -3.66 8.68
C LEU A 64 -2.62 -5.10 8.26
N SER A 65 -3.15 -5.29 7.06
CA SER A 65 -3.50 -6.61 6.52
C SER A 65 -2.91 -6.86 5.13
N GLU A 66 -2.52 -8.11 4.84
CA GLU A 66 -2.13 -8.53 3.49
C GLU A 66 -3.35 -8.70 2.56
N LYS A 67 -4.52 -8.94 3.15
CA LYS A 67 -5.78 -9.14 2.41
C LYS A 67 -6.66 -7.90 2.55
N PRO A 68 -7.39 -7.54 1.49
CA PRO A 68 -8.34 -6.43 1.58
C PRO A 68 -9.42 -6.74 2.63
N PRO A 69 -9.99 -5.71 3.28
CA PRO A 69 -11.14 -5.89 4.16
C PRO A 69 -12.31 -6.53 3.38
N VAL A 70 -13.03 -7.43 4.04
CA VAL A 70 -14.24 -8.08 3.50
C VAL A 70 -15.44 -7.17 3.66
#